data_AF-A0A7J6SF21-F1
#
_entry.id   AF-A0A7J6SF21-F1
#
_cell.length_a   1.000
_cell.length_b   1.000
_cell.length_c   1.000
_cell.angle_alpha   90.00
_cell.angle_beta   90.00
_cell.angle_gamma   90.00
#
_symmetry.space_group_name_H-M   'P 1'
#
loop_
_entity.id
_entity.type
_entity.pdbx_description
1 polymer ?
#
loop_
_entity_poly.entity_id
_entity_poly.type
_entity_poly.pdbx_seq_one_letter_code
_entity_poly.pdbx_strand_id
1 'polypeptide(L)'
;GGYRSTWTFPKDFPRQDVWDALSRPVVDDSKELFSWAEPDALEIEGLMSKYTDMTQESVAQLLRPVLEKEKSTMVQRRITDYFAPKFDRGRVVDVHSKRMQKAVKGLAREQSKKRKAATAPVELDDDDDEP
;
A
#
# COMPACT_ATOMS: atom_id res chain seq x y z
N GLY A 1 -7.55 -43.96 18.24
CA GLY A 1 -7.36 -44.67 16.97
C GLY A 1 -7.34 -43.65 15.86
N GLY A 2 -6.26 -43.59 15.08
CA GLY A 2 -6.07 -42.55 14.05
C GLY A 2 -6.91 -42.83 12.80
N TYR A 3 -7.74 -41.87 12.43
CA TYR A 3 -8.41 -41.83 11.12
C TYR A 3 -7.35 -41.51 10.05
N ARG A 4 -6.86 -42.55 9.36
CA ARG A 4 -6.13 -42.32 8.11
C ARG A 4 -7.16 -41.99 7.05
N SER A 5 -7.20 -40.73 6.60
CA SER A 5 -7.93 -40.36 5.38
C SER A 5 -7.27 -41.08 4.21
N THR A 6 -7.89 -42.17 3.76
CA THR A 6 -7.47 -42.87 2.54
C THR A 6 -7.97 -42.08 1.35
N TRP A 7 -7.10 -41.26 0.76
CA TRP A 7 -7.35 -40.65 -0.53
C TRP A 7 -7.45 -41.76 -1.57
N THR A 8 -8.64 -41.94 -2.16
CA THR A 8 -8.87 -42.85 -3.26
C THR A 8 -9.12 -42.03 -4.52
N PHE A 9 -8.32 -42.29 -5.55
CA PHE A 9 -8.46 -41.62 -6.84
C PHE A 9 -9.17 -42.54 -7.84
N PRO A 10 -9.98 -41.96 -8.74
CA PRO A 10 -10.49 -42.67 -9.91
C PRO A 10 -9.37 -43.30 -10.75
N LYS A 11 -9.67 -44.37 -11.49
CA LYS A 11 -8.67 -45.08 -12.33
C LYS A 11 -8.11 -44.22 -13.47
N ASP A 12 -8.88 -43.25 -13.89
CA ASP A 12 -8.59 -42.27 -14.93
C ASP A 12 -7.94 -41.01 -14.37
N PHE A 13 -7.53 -40.99 -13.10
CA PHE A 13 -6.85 -39.85 -12.49
C PHE A 13 -5.31 -39.95 -12.62
N PRO A 14 -4.63 -38.85 -12.99
CA PRO A 14 -5.20 -37.64 -13.56
C PRO A 14 -5.68 -37.90 -14.99
N ARG A 15 -6.80 -37.29 -15.36
CA ARG A 15 -7.27 -37.39 -16.74
C ARG A 15 -6.26 -36.69 -17.64
N GLN A 16 -5.91 -37.35 -18.73
CA GLN A 16 -4.88 -36.87 -19.65
C GLN A 16 -5.23 -35.49 -20.23
N ASP A 17 -6.52 -35.23 -20.48
CA ASP A 17 -6.98 -33.93 -20.97
C ASP A 17 -6.82 -32.80 -19.95
N VAL A 18 -7.01 -33.07 -18.66
CA VAL A 18 -6.72 -32.11 -17.58
C VAL A 18 -5.22 -31.85 -17.51
N TRP A 19 -4.40 -32.90 -17.62
CA TRP A 19 -2.95 -32.77 -17.66
C TRP A 19 -2.50 -31.92 -18.86
N ASP A 20 -3.07 -32.15 -20.04
CA ASP A 20 -2.77 -31.43 -21.26
C ASP A 20 -3.22 -29.96 -21.19
N ALA A 21 -4.40 -29.67 -20.63
CA ALA A 21 -4.87 -28.29 -20.43
C ALA A 21 -3.97 -27.50 -19.47
N LEU A 22 -3.38 -28.17 -18.46
CA LEU A 22 -2.41 -27.56 -17.55
C LEU A 22 -1.03 -27.41 -18.18
N SER A 23 -0.59 -28.41 -18.95
CA SER A 23 0.76 -28.44 -19.54
C SER A 23 0.89 -27.58 -20.80
N ARG A 24 -0.20 -27.47 -21.56
CA ARG A 24 -0.29 -26.75 -22.85
C ARG A 24 -1.63 -25.99 -22.90
N PRO A 25 -1.80 -24.97 -22.04
CA PRO A 25 -3.00 -24.17 -22.05
C PRO A 25 -3.13 -23.45 -23.39
N VAL A 26 -4.34 -23.37 -23.92
CA VAL A 26 -4.64 -22.46 -25.03
C VAL A 26 -4.70 -21.06 -24.42
N VAL A 27 -3.70 -20.24 -24.72
CA VAL A 27 -3.58 -18.86 -24.24
C VAL A 27 -3.69 -17.90 -25.42
N ASP A 28 -3.96 -16.63 -25.11
CA ASP A 28 -3.80 -15.55 -26.06
C ASP A 28 -2.32 -15.20 -26.20
N ASP A 29 -1.80 -15.21 -27.44
CA ASP A 29 -0.42 -14.87 -27.80
C ASP A 29 -0.26 -13.39 -28.21
N SER A 30 -1.27 -12.56 -27.97
CA SER A 30 -1.24 -11.13 -28.25
C SER A 30 -0.02 -10.46 -27.60
N LYS A 31 0.67 -9.63 -28.41
CA LYS A 31 1.82 -8.82 -27.98
C LYS A 31 1.42 -7.39 -27.65
N GLU A 32 0.13 -7.09 -27.62
CA GLU A 32 -0.37 -5.78 -27.25
C GLU A 32 0.02 -5.47 -25.81
N LEU A 33 0.46 -4.23 -25.58
CA LEU A 33 0.80 -3.79 -24.24
C LEU A 33 -0.49 -3.53 -23.46
N PHE A 34 -0.51 -3.96 -22.21
CA PHE A 34 -1.56 -3.53 -21.30
C PHE A 34 -1.52 -2.01 -21.12
N SER A 35 -2.64 -1.35 -21.36
CA SER A 35 -2.83 0.08 -21.13
C SER A 35 -4.09 0.34 -20.33
N TRP A 36 -4.04 1.32 -19.44
CA TRP A 36 -5.20 1.84 -18.74
C TRP A 36 -5.49 3.24 -19.28
N ALA A 37 -6.63 3.40 -19.95
CA ALA A 37 -7.09 4.70 -20.44
C ALA A 37 -7.87 5.44 -19.36
N GLU A 38 -7.91 6.77 -19.48
CA GLU A 38 -8.80 7.59 -18.63
C GLU A 38 -10.26 7.28 -19.00
N PRO A 39 -11.09 6.85 -18.05
CA PRO A 39 -12.48 6.50 -18.31
C PRO A 39 -13.35 7.74 -18.55
N ASP A 40 -14.19 7.73 -19.60
CA ASP A 40 -15.22 8.74 -19.80
C ASP A 40 -16.42 8.47 -18.87
N ALA A 41 -16.54 9.26 -17.81
CA ALA A 41 -17.58 9.10 -16.80
C ALA A 41 -18.99 9.27 -17.39
N LEU A 42 -19.18 10.21 -18.31
CA LEU A 42 -20.50 10.51 -18.89
C LEU A 42 -20.95 9.38 -19.81
N GLU A 43 -20.03 8.84 -20.61
CA GLU A 43 -20.32 7.70 -21.47
C GLU A 43 -20.66 6.45 -20.65
N ILE A 44 -19.92 6.20 -19.56
CA ILE A 44 -20.17 5.06 -18.65
C ILE A 44 -21.54 5.21 -17.96
N GLU A 45 -21.88 6.39 -17.46
CA GLU A 45 -23.19 6.65 -16.84
C GLU A 45 -24.35 6.44 -17.83
N GLY A 46 -24.20 6.93 -19.07
CA GLY A 46 -25.16 6.72 -20.14
C GLY A 46 -25.31 5.25 -20.55
N LEU A 47 -24.20 4.53 -20.65
CA LEU A 47 -24.19 3.11 -21.00
C LEU A 47 -24.84 2.26 -19.90
N MET A 48 -24.45 2.48 -18.65
CA MET A 48 -24.96 1.70 -17.51
C MET A 48 -26.44 1.94 -17.29
N SER A 49 -26.91 3.20 -17.35
CA SER A 49 -28.34 3.49 -17.23
C SER A 49 -29.18 2.95 -18.38
N LYS A 50 -28.58 2.67 -19.54
CA LYS A 50 -29.26 2.04 -20.69
C LYS A 50 -29.38 0.53 -20.56
N TYR A 51 -28.35 -0.14 -20.05
CA TYR A 51 -28.27 -1.61 -20.00
C TYR A 51 -28.61 -2.20 -18.63
N THR A 52 -28.79 -1.36 -17.62
CA THR A 52 -29.13 -1.78 -16.25
C THR A 52 -30.25 -0.90 -15.69
N ASP A 53 -30.91 -1.35 -14.62
CA ASP A 53 -31.95 -0.57 -13.94
C ASP A 53 -31.39 0.52 -13.00
N MET A 54 -30.13 0.92 -13.19
CA MET A 54 -29.48 1.94 -12.38
C MET A 54 -29.76 3.34 -12.91
N THR A 55 -30.08 4.27 -12.01
CA THR A 55 -30.13 5.69 -12.37
C THR A 55 -28.72 6.22 -12.66
N GLN A 56 -28.61 7.24 -13.52
CA GLN A 56 -27.31 7.89 -13.79
C GLN A 56 -26.64 8.38 -12.49
N GLU A 57 -27.42 8.92 -11.55
CA GLU A 57 -26.91 9.34 -10.24
C GLU A 57 -26.33 8.17 -9.43
N SER A 58 -26.99 7.01 -9.44
CA SER A 58 -26.50 5.81 -8.75
C SER A 58 -25.20 5.31 -9.37
N VAL A 59 -25.10 5.31 -10.70
CA VAL A 59 -23.86 4.95 -11.40
C VAL A 59 -22.75 5.95 -11.07
N ALA A 60 -23.03 7.25 -11.13
CA ALA A 60 -22.07 8.30 -10.80
C ALA A 60 -21.54 8.14 -9.37
N GLN A 61 -22.41 7.83 -8.40
CA GLN A 61 -22.03 7.62 -7.01
C GLN A 61 -21.06 6.44 -6.85
N LEU A 62 -21.27 5.35 -7.59
CA LEU A 62 -20.37 4.20 -7.59
C LEU A 62 -19.07 4.46 -8.35
N LEU A 63 -19.12 5.29 -9.39
CA LEU A 63 -17.96 5.60 -10.24
C LEU A 63 -16.97 6.55 -9.55
N ARG A 64 -17.47 7.53 -8.80
CA ARG A 64 -16.66 8.52 -8.05
C ARG A 64 -15.45 7.93 -7.30
N PRO A 65 -15.59 6.94 -6.40
CA PRO A 65 -14.45 6.40 -5.66
C PRO A 65 -13.42 5.71 -6.57
N VAL A 66 -13.85 5.15 -7.71
CA VAL A 66 -12.96 4.52 -8.68
C VAL A 66 -12.13 5.58 -9.41
N LEU A 67 -12.78 6.65 -9.85
CA LEU A 67 -12.12 7.79 -10.52
C LEU A 67 -11.15 8.52 -9.58
N GLU A 68 -11.51 8.69 -8.31
CA GLU A 68 -10.61 9.27 -7.31
C GLU A 68 -9.38 8.39 -7.06
N LYS A 69 -9.57 7.07 -7.00
CA LYS A 69 -8.49 6.11 -6.78
C LYS A 69 -7.56 6.00 -7.99
N GLU A 70 -8.07 6.10 -9.20
CA GLU A 70 -7.27 6.13 -10.43
C GLU A 70 -6.23 7.26 -10.37
N LYS A 71 -6.67 8.49 -10.09
CA LYS A 71 -5.80 9.66 -9.89
C LYS A 71 -4.73 9.44 -8.82
N SER A 72 -5.07 8.72 -7.74
CA SER A 72 -4.12 8.40 -6.65
C SER A 72 -3.06 7.35 -7.02
N THR A 73 -3.39 6.46 -7.96
CA THR A 73 -2.54 5.32 -8.35
C THR A 73 -1.52 5.70 -9.42
N MET A 74 -1.71 6.83 -10.10
CA MET A 74 -0.73 7.46 -11.00
C MET A 74 0.58 7.86 -10.30
N VAL A 75 0.62 7.85 -8.96
CA VAL A 75 1.83 8.12 -8.17
C VAL A 75 2.46 6.80 -7.72
N GLN A 76 3.78 6.67 -7.86
CA GLN A 76 4.52 5.52 -7.35
C GLN A 76 4.23 5.31 -5.86
N ARG A 77 3.57 4.20 -5.53
CA ARG A 77 3.29 3.79 -4.15
C ARG A 77 4.59 3.56 -3.38
N ARG A 78 4.61 3.99 -2.12
CA ARG A 78 5.71 3.69 -1.21
C ARG A 78 5.53 2.28 -0.66
N ILE A 79 6.62 1.63 -0.30
CA ILE A 79 6.60 0.30 0.33
C ILE A 79 5.69 0.27 1.59
N THR A 80 5.59 1.40 2.29
CA THR A 80 4.72 1.60 3.46
C THR A 80 3.24 1.47 3.16
N ASP A 81 2.80 1.72 1.92
CA ASP A 81 1.39 1.72 1.55
C ASP A 81 0.82 0.30 1.41
N TYR A 82 1.71 -0.70 1.35
CA TYR A 82 1.39 -2.13 1.29
C TYR A 82 1.40 -2.80 2.67
N PHE A 83 1.95 -2.12 3.69
CA PHE A 83 1.95 -2.61 5.06
C PHE A 83 0.89 -1.86 5.87
N ALA A 84 0.00 -2.59 6.54
CA ALA A 84 -0.90 -1.98 7.51
C ALA A 84 -0.07 -1.15 8.51
N PRO A 85 -0.49 0.08 8.86
CA PRO A 85 0.25 0.91 9.80
C PRO A 85 0.27 0.22 11.18
N LYS A 86 1.30 -0.60 11.43
CA LYS A 86 1.58 -1.22 12.73
C LYS A 86 2.23 -0.24 13.72
N PHE A 87 2.09 1.05 13.47
CA PHE A 87 2.71 2.12 14.25
C PHE A 87 1.77 3.30 14.44
N ASP A 88 0.47 3.05 14.65
CA ASP A 88 -0.32 4.08 15.32
C ASP A 88 0.04 4.04 16.82
N ARG A 89 0.76 5.08 17.24
CA ARG A 89 0.94 5.58 18.62
C ARG A 89 1.09 4.52 19.73
N GLY A 90 2.34 4.18 20.06
CA GLY A 90 2.70 3.78 21.44
C GLY A 90 3.41 2.45 21.64
N ARG A 91 3.76 1.68 20.60
CA ARG A 91 4.61 0.50 20.78
C ARG A 91 6.03 0.76 20.29
N VAL A 92 6.87 1.16 21.24
CA VAL A 92 8.32 1.02 21.12
C VAL A 92 8.58 -0.47 20.90
N VAL A 93 9.05 -0.85 19.71
CA VAL A 93 9.49 -2.23 19.48
C VAL A 93 10.72 -2.42 20.34
N ASP A 94 10.70 -3.44 21.20
CA ASP A 94 11.82 -3.72 22.07
C ASP A 94 13.01 -4.16 21.21
N VAL A 95 14.06 -3.33 21.16
CA VAL A 95 15.19 -3.52 20.25
C VAL A 95 16.15 -4.52 20.89
N HIS A 96 16.04 -5.79 20.53
CA HIS A 96 16.86 -6.87 21.10
C HIS A 96 18.28 -6.92 20.51
N SER A 97 18.52 -6.29 19.36
CA SER A 97 19.82 -6.28 18.70
C SER A 97 20.78 -5.29 19.36
N LYS A 98 21.91 -5.81 19.88
CA LYS A 98 23.00 -4.99 20.46
C LYS A 98 23.51 -3.91 19.51
N ARG A 99 23.57 -4.20 18.20
CA ARG A 99 24.01 -3.25 17.17
C ARG A 99 23.01 -2.11 17.00
N MET A 100 21.72 -2.44 16.96
CA MET A 100 20.67 -1.42 16.84
C MET A 100 20.55 -0.57 18.09
N GLN A 101 20.66 -1.16 19.29
CA GLN A 101 20.70 -0.41 20.54
C GLN A 101 21.82 0.64 20.55
N LYS A 102 23.00 0.31 20.02
CA LYS A 102 24.13 1.25 19.91
C LYS A 102 23.83 2.40 18.95
N ALA A 103 23.23 2.10 17.79
CA ALA A 103 22.86 3.12 16.81
C ALA A 103 21.79 4.09 17.34
N VAL A 104 20.74 3.56 17.98
CA VAL A 104 19.65 4.36 18.56
C VAL A 104 20.17 5.29 19.68
N LYS A 105 21.06 4.80 20.55
CA LYS A 105 21.71 5.63 21.58
C LYS A 105 22.53 6.79 20.99
N GLY A 106 23.18 6.57 19.84
CA GLY A 106 23.91 7.61 19.12
C GLY A 106 23.00 8.74 18.64
N LEU A 107 21.88 8.38 18.00
CA LEU A 107 20.90 9.34 17.47
C LEU A 107 20.23 10.17 18.58
N ALA A 108 19.86 9.55 19.71
CA ALA A 108 19.28 10.26 20.85
C ALA A 108 20.25 11.29 21.47
N ARG A 109 21.55 10.97 21.50
CA ARG A 109 22.59 11.87 21.99
C ARG A 109 22.84 13.05 21.06
N GLU A 110 22.70 12.85 19.76
CA GLU A 110 22.84 13.92 18.77
C GLU A 110 21.65 14.89 18.81
N GLN A 111 20.43 14.38 18.96
CA GLN A 111 19.23 15.21 19.12
C GLN A 111 19.27 16.07 20.39
N SER A 112 19.74 15.52 21.52
CA SER A 112 19.88 16.30 22.76
C SER A 112 20.96 17.37 22.69
N LYS A 113 22.07 17.15 21.97
CA LYS A 113 23.07 18.19 21.70
C LYS A 113 22.53 19.31 20.82
N LYS A 114 21.80 18.99 19.74
CA LYS A 114 21.17 20.01 18.87
C LYS A 114 20.17 20.88 19.64
N ARG A 115 19.38 20.27 20.55
CA ARG A 115 18.43 21.01 21.39
C ARG A 115 19.09 21.91 22.43
N LYS A 116 20.25 21.52 22.98
CA LYS A 116 21.01 22.37 23.93
C LYS A 116 21.75 23.52 23.26
N ALA A 117 22.24 23.33 22.03
CA ALA A 117 22.90 24.39 21.26
C ALA A 117 21.94 25.52 20.84
N ALA A 118 20.65 25.22 20.69
CA ALA A 118 19.61 26.19 20.36
C ALA A 118 19.09 27.00 21.58
N THR A 119 19.63 26.80 22.79
CA THR A 119 19.16 27.44 24.04
C THR A 119 20.32 27.96 24.90
N ALA A 120 21.36 28.54 24.28
CA ALA A 120 22.34 29.34 25.02
C ALA A 120 21.82 30.79 25.18
N PRO A 121 22.03 31.48 26.33
CA PRO A 121 21.56 32.84 26.55
C PRO A 121 22.32 33.84 25.67
N VAL A 122 21.62 34.81 25.11
CA VAL A 122 22.19 36.02 24.51
C VAL A 122 22.59 36.93 25.67
N GLU A 123 23.89 37.21 25.83
CA GLU A 123 24.36 38.29 26.70
C GLU A 123 23.82 39.61 26.13
N LEU A 124 23.02 40.32 26.92
CA LEU A 124 22.62 41.69 26.66
C LEU A 124 23.72 42.57 27.26
N ASP A 125 24.52 43.18 26.39
CA ASP A 125 25.42 44.27 26.75
C ASP A 125 24.56 45.50 27.12
N ASP A 126 24.42 45.75 28.42
CA ASP A 126 23.90 47.02 28.96
C ASP A 126 25.07 48.01 29.08
N ASP A 127 25.35 48.77 28.01
CA ASP A 127 26.21 49.96 28.06
C ASP A 127 25.35 51.23 28.23
N ASP A 128 25.46 51.78 29.45
CA ASP A 128 25.40 53.18 29.93
C ASP A 128 24.74 54.29 29.07
N ASP A 129 23.84 55.07 29.71
CA ASP A 129 24.17 56.47 30.08
C ASP A 129 23.19 57.04 31.12
N GLU A 130 23.71 57.39 32.30
CA GLU A 130 23.18 58.38 33.26
C GLU A 130 24.24 59.51 33.35
N PRO A 131 23.96 60.72 33.88
CA PRO A 131 22.72 61.22 34.49
C PRO A 131 22.08 62.45 33.82
#